data_AF-A0A3S0BFQ3-F1
#
_entry.id   AF-A0A3S0BFQ3-F1
#
_cell.length_a   1.000
_cell.length_b   1.000
_cell.length_c   1.000
_cell.angle_alpha   90.00
_cell.angle_beta   90.00
_cell.angle_gamma   90.00
#
_symmetry.space_group_name_H-M   'P 1'
#
loop_
_entity.id
_entity.type
_entity.pdbx_description
1 polymer ?
#
loop_
_entity_poly.entity_id
_entity_poly.type
_entity_poly.pdbx_seq_one_letter_code
_entity_poly.pdbx_strand_id
1 'polypeptide(L)'
;MDTIRLRPSARRPLVVGVVFLLVMAPILIGLLVSSATVEQPTWSTLYLIAATAPAAGMLIALLMLAVVVWRRSRPLLLVDDHVHIAATGIRFPLVDLAHLQLYTWAGRGTFLVLLPEHVTERFPQDPRAVAPYTVKFPEGGRPQPMELVDLIVRRAPRVGVDKQGTIQRVS
;
A
#
# COMPACT_ATOMS: atom_id res chain seq x y z
N MET A 1 18.45 15.14 -8.10
CA MET A 1 17.78 14.21 -9.05
C MET A 1 16.66 13.53 -8.28
N ASP A 2 15.41 13.87 -8.59
CA ASP A 2 14.26 13.45 -7.78
C ASP A 2 13.66 12.15 -8.30
N THR A 3 13.75 11.09 -7.49
CA THR A 3 13.09 9.80 -7.72
C THR A 3 11.61 9.92 -7.40
N ILE A 4 10.74 9.64 -8.37
CA ILE A 4 9.29 9.65 -8.11
C ILE A 4 8.91 8.31 -7.47
N ARG A 5 8.38 8.37 -6.24
CA ARG A 5 7.96 7.19 -5.46
C ARG A 5 6.47 7.25 -5.17
N LEU A 6 5.73 6.25 -5.62
CA LEU A 6 4.33 6.07 -5.24
C LEU A 6 4.24 5.42 -3.85
N ARG A 7 3.69 6.12 -2.86
CA ARG A 7 3.47 5.60 -1.49
C ARG A 7 1.98 5.49 -1.15
N PRO A 8 1.53 4.40 -0.52
CA PRO A 8 0.18 4.29 0.05
C PRO A 8 -0.07 5.32 1.17
N SER A 9 -1.25 5.97 1.18
CA SER A 9 -1.63 6.96 2.21
C SER A 9 -2.77 6.52 3.15
N ALA A 10 -3.05 5.22 3.29
CA ALA A 10 -4.11 4.77 4.18
C ALA A 10 -3.75 5.02 5.66
N ARG A 11 -4.31 6.08 6.26
CA ARG A 11 -4.13 6.44 7.69
C ARG A 11 -5.00 5.61 8.63
N ARG A 12 -6.18 5.15 8.15
CA ARG A 12 -7.23 4.52 8.97
C ARG A 12 -6.78 3.26 9.74
N PRO A 13 -6.18 2.23 9.11
CA PRO A 13 -5.79 1.01 9.83
C PRO A 13 -4.64 1.26 10.84
N LEU A 14 -3.78 2.25 10.57
CA LEU A 14 -2.73 2.67 11.49
C LEU A 14 -3.32 3.32 12.75
N VAL A 15 -4.31 4.21 12.58
CA VAL A 15 -4.97 4.91 13.69
C VAL A 15 -5.71 3.91 14.59
N VAL A 16 -6.44 2.95 14.01
CA VAL A 16 -7.15 1.92 14.80
C VAL A 16 -6.15 1.09 15.62
N GLY A 17 -5.03 0.66 15.02
CA GLY A 17 -3.99 -0.09 15.74
C GLY A 17 -3.34 0.70 16.87
N VAL A 18 -3.03 1.99 16.64
CA VAL A 18 -2.44 2.89 17.65
C VAL A 18 -3.42 3.15 18.80
N VAL A 19 -4.70 3.43 18.49
CA VAL A 19 -5.73 3.65 19.50
C VAL A 19 -5.94 2.38 20.34
N PHE A 20 -5.99 1.21 19.70
CA PHE A 20 -6.12 -0.06 20.41
C PHE A 20 -4.93 -0.32 21.36
N LEU A 21 -3.70 -0.07 20.92
CA LEU A 21 -2.51 -0.14 21.76
C LEU A 21 -2.58 0.84 22.95
N LEU A 22 -3.01 2.08 22.71
CA LEU A 22 -3.17 3.10 23.76
C LEU A 22 -4.21 2.72 24.82
N VAL A 23 -5.28 2.02 24.44
CA VAL A 23 -6.32 1.57 25.37
C VAL A 23 -5.89 0.31 26.12
N MET A 24 -5.24 -0.65 25.46
CA MET A 24 -4.80 -1.90 26.08
C MET A 24 -3.58 -1.70 26.99
N ALA A 25 -2.68 -0.75 26.69
CA ALA A 25 -1.45 -0.49 27.45
C ALA A 25 -1.69 -0.23 28.95
N PRO A 26 -2.56 0.73 29.34
CA PRO A 26 -2.82 0.99 30.76
C PRO A 26 -3.50 -0.19 31.46
N ILE A 27 -4.32 -0.98 30.74
CA ILE A 27 -4.99 -2.17 31.30
C ILE A 27 -3.97 -3.25 31.63
N LEU A 28 -3.03 -3.54 30.71
CA LEU A 28 -1.97 -4.51 30.95
C LEU A 28 -1.03 -4.07 32.08
N ILE A 29 -0.65 -2.79 32.09
CA ILE A 29 0.19 -2.22 33.15
C ILE A 29 -0.52 -2.32 34.50
N GLY A 30 -1.82 -1.97 34.58
CA GLY A 30 -2.60 -2.06 35.81
C GLY A 30 -2.73 -3.49 36.34
N LEU A 31 -2.89 -4.48 35.45
CA LEU A 31 -2.94 -5.90 35.81
C LEU A 31 -1.58 -6.41 36.30
N LEU A 32 -0.48 -6.03 35.64
CA LEU A 32 0.88 -6.43 36.02
C LEU A 32 1.30 -5.81 37.35
N VAL A 33 1.03 -4.52 37.55
CA VAL A 33 1.30 -3.82 38.82
C VAL A 33 0.47 -4.45 39.94
N SER A 34 -0.82 -4.70 39.73
CA SER A 34 -1.66 -5.41 40.71
C SER A 34 -1.09 -6.79 41.06
N SER A 35 -0.64 -7.56 40.05
CA SER A 35 -0.06 -8.88 40.29
C SER A 35 1.24 -8.84 41.11
N ALA A 36 2.03 -7.76 40.98
CA ALA A 36 3.28 -7.56 41.70
C ALA A 36 3.09 -7.03 43.13
N THR A 37 1.97 -6.36 43.40
CA THR A 37 1.68 -5.78 44.72
C THR A 37 0.90 -6.70 45.66
N VAL A 38 0.36 -7.82 45.16
CA VAL A 38 -0.49 -8.72 45.94
C VAL A 38 0.35 -9.85 46.53
N GLU A 39 0.49 -9.89 47.86
CA GLU A 39 1.25 -10.92 48.60
C GLU A 39 0.58 -12.31 48.58
N GLN A 40 -0.72 -12.37 48.29
CA GLN A 40 -1.45 -13.65 48.25
C GLN A 40 -1.27 -14.35 46.90
N PRO A 41 -0.67 -15.55 46.88
CA PRO A 41 -0.30 -16.23 45.64
C PRO A 41 -1.51 -16.51 44.75
N THR A 42 -2.66 -16.88 45.31
CA THR A 42 -3.89 -17.19 44.55
C THR A 42 -4.40 -16.02 43.72
N TRP A 43 -4.40 -14.81 44.28
CA TRP A 43 -4.87 -13.61 43.58
C TRP A 43 -3.86 -13.14 42.54
N SER A 44 -2.56 -13.27 42.82
CA SER A 44 -1.49 -12.97 41.86
C SER A 44 -1.60 -13.82 40.58
N THR A 45 -1.91 -15.12 40.70
CA THR A 45 -2.09 -16.02 39.57
C THR A 45 -3.30 -15.66 38.72
N LEU A 46 -4.41 -15.24 39.35
CA LEU A 46 -5.61 -14.80 38.64
C LEU A 46 -5.36 -13.51 37.85
N TYR A 47 -4.60 -12.55 38.41
CA TYR A 47 -4.18 -11.36 37.66
C TYR A 47 -3.25 -11.69 36.50
N LEU A 48 -2.35 -12.66 36.66
CA LEU A 48 -1.46 -13.10 35.60
C LEU A 48 -2.23 -13.78 34.45
N ILE A 49 -3.20 -14.63 34.78
CA ILE A 49 -4.09 -15.26 33.79
C ILE A 49 -4.93 -14.19 33.09
N ALA A 50 -5.50 -13.24 33.84
CA ALA A 50 -6.26 -12.14 33.26
C ALA A 50 -5.41 -11.25 32.33
N ALA A 51 -4.12 -11.09 32.63
CA ALA A 51 -3.17 -10.32 31.80
C ALA A 51 -2.85 -11.00 30.45
N THR A 52 -3.08 -12.32 30.31
CA THR A 52 -2.83 -13.03 29.05
C THR A 52 -3.73 -12.54 27.91
N ALA A 53 -5.00 -12.19 28.21
CA ALA A 53 -5.95 -11.69 27.23
C ALA A 53 -5.51 -10.33 26.60
N PRO A 54 -5.21 -9.28 27.39
CA PRO A 54 -4.69 -8.02 26.84
C PRO A 54 -3.30 -8.19 26.21
N ALA A 55 -2.44 -9.07 26.74
CA ALA A 55 -1.13 -9.35 26.12
C ALA A 55 -1.28 -9.96 24.72
N ALA A 56 -2.17 -10.95 24.56
CA ALA A 56 -2.48 -11.54 23.26
C ALA A 56 -3.08 -10.51 22.28
N GLY A 57 -4.00 -9.67 22.76
CA GLY A 57 -4.58 -8.57 21.97
C GLY A 57 -3.51 -7.59 21.46
N MET A 58 -2.58 -7.17 22.32
CA MET A 58 -1.47 -6.32 21.91
C MET A 58 -0.55 -6.99 20.89
N LEU A 59 -0.22 -8.27 21.08
CA LEU A 59 0.64 -9.01 20.16
C LEU A 59 0.04 -9.05 18.75
N ILE A 60 -1.27 -9.34 18.65
CA ILE A 60 -2.00 -9.35 17.37
C ILE A 60 -2.02 -7.95 16.75
N ALA A 61 -2.29 -6.91 17.54
CA ALA A 61 -2.28 -5.53 17.06
C ALA A 61 -0.90 -5.10 16.55
N LEU A 62 0.17 -5.49 17.23
CA LEU A 62 1.55 -5.21 16.85
C LEU A 62 1.91 -5.93 15.54
N LEU A 63 1.52 -7.20 15.40
CA LEU A 63 1.71 -7.96 14.16
C LEU A 63 0.95 -7.32 12.98
N MET A 64 -0.31 -6.92 13.18
CA MET A 64 -1.07 -6.23 12.14
C MET A 64 -0.42 -4.90 11.76
N LEU A 65 0.03 -4.12 12.74
CA LEU A 65 0.72 -2.85 12.50
C LEU A 65 2.02 -3.08 11.71
N ALA A 66 2.81 -4.08 12.10
CA ALA A 66 4.04 -4.45 11.40
C ALA A 66 3.76 -4.89 9.96
N VAL A 67 2.73 -5.70 9.72
CA VAL A 67 2.33 -6.12 8.36
C VAL A 67 1.87 -4.92 7.53
N VAL A 68 1.10 -4.00 8.11
CA VAL A 68 0.66 -2.77 7.43
C VAL A 68 1.87 -1.89 7.07
N VAL A 69 2.80 -1.69 8.00
CA VAL A 69 4.03 -0.92 7.77
C VAL A 69 4.93 -1.59 6.73
N TRP A 70 5.08 -2.92 6.80
CA TRP A 70 5.86 -3.70 5.85
C TRP A 70 5.27 -3.63 4.44
N ARG A 71 3.95 -3.85 4.30
CA ARG A 71 3.24 -3.69 3.02
C ARG A 71 3.35 -2.26 2.48
N ARG A 72 3.36 -1.26 3.36
CA ARG A 72 3.52 0.15 3.00
C ARG A 72 4.93 0.54 2.58
N SER A 73 5.94 -0.18 3.06
CA SER A 73 7.35 0.12 2.80
C SER A 73 7.83 -0.36 1.44
N ARG A 74 7.03 -1.17 0.71
CA ARG A 74 7.37 -1.62 -0.64
C ARG A 74 6.99 -0.54 -1.67
N PRO A 75 7.96 0.10 -2.34
CA PRO A 75 7.68 1.08 -3.40
C PRO A 75 6.99 0.35 -4.55
N LEU A 76 5.78 0.77 -4.93
CA LEU A 76 4.99 0.12 -5.98
C LEU A 76 5.49 0.45 -7.40
N LEU A 77 6.04 1.66 -7.55
CA LEU A 77 6.61 2.15 -8.80
C LEU A 77 7.80 3.05 -8.46
N LEU A 78 8.91 2.79 -9.12
CA LEU A 78 10.10 3.66 -9.11
C LEU A 78 10.32 4.15 -10.54
N VAL A 79 10.22 5.46 -10.74
CA VAL A 79 10.51 6.10 -12.02
C VAL A 79 11.74 6.98 -11.81
N ASP A 80 12.89 6.47 -12.25
CA ASP A 80 14.16 7.21 -12.36
C ASP A 80 14.52 7.33 -13.84
N ASP A 81 15.70 6.85 -14.27
CA ASP A 81 16.06 6.69 -15.68
C ASP A 81 15.55 5.35 -16.26
N HIS A 82 15.05 4.49 -15.37
CA HIS A 82 14.34 3.25 -15.69
C HIS A 82 13.00 3.25 -14.96
N VAL A 83 11.96 2.77 -15.63
CA VAL A 83 10.68 2.44 -15.04
C VAL A 83 10.80 1.06 -14.41
N HIS A 84 10.65 0.98 -13.09
CA HIS A 84 10.63 -0.28 -12.36
C HIS A 84 9.27 -0.47 -11.69
N ILE A 85 8.55 -1.50 -12.14
CA ILE A 85 7.28 -1.92 -11.60
C ILE A 85 7.55 -3.03 -10.58
N ALA A 86 7.57 -2.68 -9.29
CA ALA A 86 7.93 -3.63 -8.23
C ALA A 86 6.90 -4.75 -8.04
N ALA A 87 5.66 -4.55 -8.50
CA ALA A 87 4.60 -5.57 -8.41
C ALA A 87 4.84 -6.75 -9.37
N THR A 88 5.44 -6.49 -10.53
CA THR A 88 5.68 -7.50 -11.58
C THR A 88 7.15 -7.79 -11.79
N GLY A 89 8.05 -7.01 -11.19
CA GLY A 89 9.50 -7.13 -11.33
C GLY A 89 10.03 -6.62 -12.67
N ILE A 90 9.17 -6.06 -13.52
CA ILE A 90 9.56 -5.55 -14.83
C ILE A 90 10.31 -4.25 -14.67
N ARG A 91 11.43 -4.17 -15.38
CA ARG A 91 12.26 -2.98 -15.47
C ARG A 91 12.59 -2.69 -16.92
N PHE A 92 12.31 -1.47 -17.37
CA PHE A 92 12.64 -1.01 -18.71
C PHE A 92 13.11 0.44 -18.66
N PRO A 93 13.94 0.89 -19.61
CA PRO A 93 14.46 2.25 -19.58
C PRO A 93 13.35 3.26 -19.92
N LEU A 94 13.40 4.45 -19.30
CA LEU A 94 12.35 5.45 -19.46
C LEU A 94 12.23 5.95 -20.91
N VAL A 95 13.31 5.89 -21.69
CA VAL A 95 13.32 6.27 -23.11
C VAL A 95 12.42 5.37 -23.97
N ASP A 96 12.24 4.11 -23.57
CA ASP A 96 11.39 3.16 -24.27
C ASP A 96 9.92 3.34 -23.88
N LEU A 97 9.59 4.19 -22.90
CA LEU A 97 8.21 4.44 -22.53
C LEU A 97 7.50 5.20 -23.67
N ALA A 98 6.53 4.55 -24.31
CA ALA A 98 5.80 5.13 -25.41
C ALA A 98 4.41 5.63 -24.98
N HIS A 99 3.70 4.87 -24.15
CA HIS A 99 2.32 5.18 -23.79
C HIS A 99 2.03 4.96 -22.30
N LEU A 100 1.23 5.88 -21.74
CA LEU A 100 0.64 5.77 -20.41
C LEU A 100 -0.87 5.62 -20.57
N GLN A 101 -1.45 4.56 -19.99
CA GLN A 101 -2.90 4.42 -19.93
C GLN A 101 -3.38 4.51 -18.49
N LEU A 102 -4.28 5.45 -18.20
CA LEU A 102 -4.95 5.52 -16.91
C LEU A 102 -6.38 5.02 -17.05
N TYR A 103 -6.75 4.04 -16.23
CA TYR A 103 -8.12 3.58 -16.12
C TYR A 103 -8.54 3.36 -14.68
N THR A 104 -9.82 3.59 -14.39
CA THR A 104 -10.42 3.29 -13.09
C THR A 104 -11.42 2.16 -13.25
N TRP A 105 -11.23 1.09 -12.49
CA TRP A 105 -12.16 -0.02 -12.44
C TRP A 105 -13.11 0.16 -11.26
N ALA A 106 -14.41 0.28 -11.53
CA ALA A 106 -15.42 0.46 -10.49
C ALA A 106 -15.35 -0.65 -9.43
N GLY A 107 -15.14 -0.27 -8.17
CA GLY A 107 -15.01 -1.21 -7.04
C GLY A 107 -13.65 -1.90 -6.88
N ARG A 108 -12.69 -1.70 -7.80
CA ARG A 108 -11.32 -2.26 -7.69
C ARG A 108 -10.23 -1.22 -7.55
N GLY A 109 -10.49 0.01 -7.96
CA GLY A 109 -9.58 1.16 -7.82
C GLY A 109 -9.01 1.64 -9.15
N THR A 110 -8.03 2.54 -9.07
CA THR A 110 -7.36 3.14 -10.22
C THR A 110 -6.10 2.38 -10.58
N PHE A 111 -5.85 2.22 -11.87
CA PHE A 111 -4.72 1.50 -12.44
C PHE A 111 -3.99 2.39 -13.46
N LEU A 112 -2.67 2.26 -13.49
CA LEU A 112 -1.78 2.86 -14.48
C LEU A 112 -1.12 1.76 -15.28
N VAL A 113 -1.18 1.83 -16.59
CA VAL A 113 -0.40 0.98 -17.48
C VAL A 113 0.74 1.80 -18.05
N LEU A 114 1.98 1.30 -17.90
CA LEU A 114 3.17 1.92 -18.49
C LEU A 114 3.67 1.05 -19.64
N LEU A 115 3.31 1.40 -20.86
CA LEU A 115 3.58 0.60 -22.05
C LEU A 115 4.88 1.06 -22.73
N PRO A 116 5.88 0.17 -22.85
CA PRO A 116 7.06 0.45 -23.64
C PRO A 116 6.75 0.37 -25.14
N GLU A 117 7.62 0.94 -25.98
CA GLU A 117 7.44 1.07 -27.43
C GLU A 117 7.26 -0.27 -28.14
N HIS A 118 7.90 -1.33 -27.64
CA HIS A 118 7.78 -2.67 -28.21
C HIS A 118 6.43 -3.36 -27.94
N VAL A 119 5.58 -2.79 -27.07
CA VAL A 119 4.26 -3.32 -26.75
C VAL A 119 3.21 -2.49 -27.48
N THR A 120 2.67 -3.05 -28.55
CA THR A 120 1.61 -2.42 -29.35
C THR A 120 0.22 -2.63 -28.78
N GLU A 121 0.05 -3.63 -27.92
CA GLU A 121 -1.22 -3.98 -27.30
C GLU A 121 -1.70 -2.92 -26.31
N ARG A 122 -3.01 -2.66 -26.30
CA ARG A 122 -3.63 -1.63 -25.45
C ARG A 122 -4.77 -2.20 -24.62
N PHE A 123 -4.97 -1.64 -23.44
CA PHE A 123 -6.23 -1.80 -22.73
C PHE A 123 -7.33 -1.02 -23.48
N PRO A 124 -8.57 -1.52 -23.61
CA PRO A 124 -9.11 -2.81 -23.12
C PRO A 124 -8.96 -3.98 -24.11
N GLN A 125 -8.32 -3.78 -25.27
CA GLN A 125 -8.28 -4.74 -26.38
C GLN A 125 -7.56 -6.05 -26.02
N ASP A 126 -6.39 -5.96 -25.38
CA ASP A 126 -5.67 -7.13 -24.85
C ASP A 126 -5.24 -6.93 -23.40
N PRO A 127 -6.11 -7.28 -22.42
CA PRO A 127 -5.81 -7.11 -21.01
C PRO A 127 -4.72 -8.06 -20.50
N ARG A 128 -4.40 -9.15 -21.21
CA ARG A 128 -3.37 -10.11 -20.78
C ARG A 128 -1.97 -9.61 -21.14
N ALA A 129 -1.81 -9.04 -22.33
CA ALA A 129 -0.53 -8.47 -22.77
C ALA A 129 -0.11 -7.26 -21.92
N VAL A 130 -1.07 -6.45 -21.46
CA VAL A 130 -0.79 -5.25 -20.66
C VAL A 130 -0.72 -5.50 -19.15
N ALA A 131 -1.19 -6.66 -18.67
CA ALA A 131 -1.19 -7.00 -17.24
C ALA A 131 0.18 -6.89 -16.56
N PRO A 132 1.31 -7.31 -17.18
CA PRO A 132 2.64 -7.19 -16.58
C PRO A 132 3.11 -5.72 -16.42
N TYR A 133 2.55 -4.83 -17.23
CA TYR A 133 2.86 -3.39 -17.25
C TYR A 133 1.88 -2.56 -16.43
N THR A 134 0.95 -3.21 -15.75
CA THR A 134 -0.13 -2.56 -15.00
C THR A 134 0.25 -2.41 -13.52
N VAL A 135 0.09 -1.19 -13.00
CA VAL A 135 0.30 -0.83 -11.61
C VAL A 135 -1.00 -0.36 -11.00
N LYS A 136 -1.41 -1.01 -9.91
CA LYS A 136 -2.54 -0.56 -9.11
C LYS A 136 -2.11 0.61 -8.22
N PHE A 137 -2.85 1.73 -8.27
CA PHE A 137 -2.66 2.80 -7.30
C PHE A 137 -3.18 2.38 -5.93
N PRO A 138 -2.40 2.62 -4.86
CA PRO A 138 -2.89 2.43 -3.52
C PRO A 138 -3.95 3.50 -3.21
N GLU A 139 -4.97 3.13 -2.45
CA GLU A 139 -6.02 4.06 -2.03
C GLU A 139 -5.42 5.24 -1.23
N GLY A 140 -5.71 6.47 -1.68
CA GLY A 140 -5.15 7.71 -1.15
C GLY A 140 -3.68 7.97 -1.50
N GLY A 141 -3.02 7.09 -2.26
CA GLY A 141 -1.59 7.18 -2.56
C GLY A 141 -1.12 8.56 -3.03
N ARG A 142 0.09 8.93 -2.62
CA ARG A 142 0.78 10.12 -3.14
C ARG A 142 2.02 9.71 -3.94
N PRO A 143 2.30 10.36 -5.09
CA PRO A 143 1.47 11.37 -5.77
C PRO A 143 0.13 10.80 -6.27
N GLN A 144 -0.87 11.67 -6.48
CA GLN A 144 -2.17 11.26 -7.03
C GLN A 144 -2.01 10.69 -8.45
N PRO A 145 -2.94 9.88 -8.98
CA PRO A 145 -2.78 9.29 -10.30
C PRO A 145 -2.48 10.28 -11.43
N MET A 146 -3.15 11.43 -11.43
CA MET A 146 -2.90 12.47 -12.43
C MET A 146 -1.62 13.23 -12.17
N GLU A 147 -1.29 13.51 -10.91
CA GLU A 147 -0.02 14.11 -10.54
C GLU A 147 1.17 13.21 -10.92
N LEU A 148 1.04 11.89 -10.78
CA LEU A 148 2.06 10.94 -11.21
C LEU A 148 2.23 10.96 -12.73
N VAL A 149 1.13 10.99 -13.49
CA VAL A 149 1.19 11.11 -14.95
C VAL A 149 1.87 12.43 -15.35
N ASP A 150 1.50 13.54 -14.72
CA ASP A 150 2.10 14.85 -15.01
C ASP A 150 3.60 14.86 -14.69
N LEU A 151 4.03 14.22 -13.60
CA LEU A 151 5.44 14.08 -13.26
C LEU A 151 6.20 13.21 -14.27
N ILE A 152 5.59 12.13 -14.77
CA ILE A 152 6.19 11.27 -15.80
C ILE A 152 6.29 12.03 -17.12
N VAL A 153 5.23 12.72 -17.55
CA VAL A 153 5.23 13.53 -18.80
C VAL A 153 6.24 14.66 -18.74
N ARG A 154 6.39 15.33 -17.59
CA ARG A 154 7.43 16.35 -17.39
C ARG A 154 8.85 15.79 -17.60
N ARG A 155 9.06 14.52 -17.26
CA ARG A 155 10.37 13.87 -17.38
C ARG A 155 10.57 13.20 -18.74
N ALA A 156 9.50 12.68 -19.33
CA ALA A 156 9.47 12.01 -20.63
C ALA A 156 8.36 12.63 -21.50
N PRO A 157 8.60 13.81 -22.11
CA PRO A 157 7.57 14.55 -22.84
C PRO A 157 7.12 13.88 -24.15
N ARG A 158 7.83 12.85 -24.60
CA ARG A 158 7.49 12.06 -25.79
C ARG A 158 6.41 11.01 -25.55
N VAL A 159 6.04 10.78 -24.29
CA VAL A 159 5.09 9.72 -23.91
C VAL A 159 3.66 10.15 -24.22
N GLY A 160 2.95 9.33 -24.99
CA GLY A 160 1.52 9.50 -25.23
C GLY A 160 0.70 9.18 -23.98
N VAL A 161 -0.28 10.01 -23.64
CA VAL A 161 -1.16 9.79 -22.49
C VAL A 161 -2.57 9.49 -22.97
N ASP A 162 -3.07 8.30 -22.62
CA ASP A 162 -4.42 7.85 -22.87
C ASP A 162 -5.20 7.78 -21.55
N LYS A 163 -6.32 8.51 -21.46
CA LYS A 163 -7.16 8.59 -20.26
C LYS A 163 -8.47 7.87 -20.55
N GLN A 164 -8.55 6.60 -20.15
CA GLN A 164 -9.71 5.75 -20.44
C GLN A 164 -10.87 5.90 -19.44
N GLY A 165 -10.73 6.80 -18.46
CA GLY A 165 -11.81 7.13 -17.53
C GLY A 165 -12.23 5.93 -16.66
N THR A 166 -13.52 5.89 -16.29
CA THR A 166 -14.10 4.79 -15.49
C THR A 166 -14.62 3.71 -16.42
N ILE A 167 -14.05 2.52 -16.31
CA ILE A 167 -14.45 1.37 -17.11
C ILE A 167 -15.48 0.59 -16.30
N GLN A 168 -16.71 0.56 -16.81
CA GLN A 168 -17.77 -0.30 -16.30
C GLN A 168 -17.78 -1.59 -17.11
N ARG A 169 -18.04 -2.71 -16.44
CA ARG A 169 -18.20 -4.00 -17.12
C ARG A 169 -19.49 -3.90 -17.94
N VAL A 170 -19.38 -3.77 -19.25
CA VAL A 170 -20.54 -3.99 -20.13
C VAL A 170 -20.83 -5.49 -20.05
N SER A 171 -21.95 -5.84 -19.40
CA SER A 171 -22.48 -7.20 -19.36
C SER A 171 -23.11 -7.58 -20.69
#